data_AF-A0A0H3M5I1-F1
#
_entry.id   AF-A0A0H3M5I1-F1
#
_cell.length_a   1.000
_cell.length_b   1.000
_cell.length_c   1.000
_cell.angle_alpha   90.00
_cell.angle_beta   90.00
_cell.angle_gamma   90.00
#
_symmetry.space_group_name_H-M   'P 1'
#
loop_
_entity.id
_entity.type
_entity.pdbx_description
1 polymer ?
#
loop_
_entity_poly.entity_id
_entity_poly.type
_entity_poly.pdbx_seq_one_letter_code
_entity_poly.pdbx_strand_id
1 'polypeptide(L)'
;MLCHYDVRRIKMHLLGIATIVIAIFIIVSTLIAIIALIARYIINKKNKLTHIPFTNIPNLSQDDLSHMFNSINTAIDEINAPDINQINTKLQINNVTISPQIIETSDDHEQQDELPESLIDQHIEYLQNNRNDNTDDHINRAILGACLHNIFSKKCLDNTPSIPLIHHMINHIYVEDYMHLLSNILDQSIPDKEKYIMETTSILYKGMTLCYNTNSKKQFSIDVDFHKKVALQDNPSIHNLITGNISFLISQSEDNPEILEYSEGKVLLICHEFTKSYSIPSTVRKYTIPNFTVNNHSTAQLPDNTSTLDTVTTTILPPTQELPSH
;
A
#
# COMPACT_ATOMS: atom_id res chain seq x y z
N MET A 1 -85.71 5.81 43.12
CA MET A 1 -85.04 6.03 41.83
C MET A 1 -83.57 5.66 42.03
N LEU A 2 -83.18 4.43 41.72
CA LEU A 2 -81.80 3.95 41.83
C LEU A 2 -81.54 3.02 40.65
N CYS A 3 -80.63 3.46 39.78
CA CYS A 3 -80.30 2.86 38.50
C CYS A 3 -79.83 1.41 38.66
N HIS A 4 -80.52 0.48 37.99
CA HIS A 4 -79.94 -0.79 37.58
C HIS A 4 -78.87 -0.50 36.53
N TYR A 5 -77.65 -0.22 36.99
CA TYR A 5 -76.50 -0.08 36.10
C TYR A 5 -76.14 -1.47 35.57
N ASP A 6 -76.19 -1.62 34.25
CA ASP A 6 -76.15 -2.90 33.55
C ASP A 6 -74.77 -3.58 33.66
N VAL A 7 -74.66 -4.53 34.61
CA VAL A 7 -73.46 -5.32 34.90
C VAL A 7 -72.94 -6.08 33.67
N ARG A 8 -73.81 -6.40 32.69
CA ARG A 8 -73.36 -7.02 31.42
C ARG A 8 -72.55 -6.06 30.57
N ARG A 9 -72.89 -4.76 30.57
CA ARG A 9 -72.17 -3.72 29.84
C ARG A 9 -70.76 -3.53 30.39
N ILE A 10 -70.59 -3.55 31.72
CA ILE A 10 -69.29 -3.46 32.39
C ILE A 10 -68.41 -4.68 32.06
N LYS A 11 -68.96 -5.90 32.08
CA LYS A 11 -68.22 -7.13 31.71
C LYS A 11 -67.78 -7.13 30.24
N MET A 12 -68.62 -6.63 29.32
CA MET A 12 -68.26 -6.51 27.90
C MET A 12 -67.16 -5.47 27.66
N HIS A 13 -67.20 -4.32 28.37
CA HIS A 13 -66.12 -3.32 28.28
C HIS A 13 -64.79 -3.85 28.86
N LEU A 14 -64.82 -4.59 29.97
CA LEU A 14 -63.63 -5.18 30.58
C LEU A 14 -62.97 -6.23 29.66
N LEU A 15 -63.80 -7.06 29.01
CA LEU A 15 -63.32 -8.07 28.05
C LEU A 15 -62.70 -7.42 26.80
N GLY A 16 -63.29 -6.33 26.29
CA GLY A 16 -62.75 -5.56 25.17
C GLY A 16 -61.43 -4.84 25.50
N ILE A 17 -61.29 -4.32 26.72
CA ILE A 17 -60.02 -3.73 27.18
C ILE A 17 -58.93 -4.81 27.31
N ALA A 18 -59.27 -5.97 27.87
CA ALA A 18 -58.33 -7.07 28.03
C ALA A 18 -57.81 -7.60 26.67
N THR A 19 -58.68 -7.72 25.66
CA THR A 19 -58.24 -8.14 24.31
C THR A 19 -57.35 -7.11 23.63
N ILE A 20 -57.61 -5.81 23.80
CA ILE A 20 -56.75 -4.74 23.28
C ILE A 20 -55.35 -4.80 23.92
N VAL A 21 -55.28 -4.98 25.24
CA VAL A 21 -53.99 -5.08 25.96
C VAL A 21 -53.18 -6.30 25.49
N ILE A 22 -53.83 -7.45 25.32
CA ILE A 22 -53.18 -8.66 24.79
C ILE A 22 -52.67 -8.42 23.36
N ALA A 23 -53.46 -7.78 22.51
CA ALA A 23 -53.06 -7.46 21.14
C ALA A 23 -51.83 -6.53 21.10
N ILE A 24 -51.80 -5.50 21.95
CA ILE A 24 -50.64 -4.60 22.07
C ILE A 24 -49.42 -5.37 22.54
N PHE A 25 -49.56 -6.24 23.55
CA PHE A 25 -48.45 -7.04 24.06
C PHE A 25 -47.87 -7.98 22.99
N ILE A 26 -48.72 -8.61 22.18
CA ILE A 26 -48.29 -9.42 21.05
C ILE A 26 -47.53 -8.56 20.04
N ILE A 27 -48.09 -7.42 19.61
CA ILE A 27 -47.44 -6.53 18.62
C ILE A 27 -46.06 -6.07 19.09
N VAL A 28 -45.94 -5.63 20.34
CA VAL A 28 -44.67 -5.18 20.92
C VAL A 28 -43.67 -6.34 21.01
N SER A 29 -44.12 -7.53 21.41
CA SER A 29 -43.26 -8.72 21.47
C SER A 29 -42.73 -9.11 20.08
N THR A 30 -43.58 -9.07 19.05
CA THR A 30 -43.17 -9.35 17.67
C THR A 30 -42.18 -8.31 17.17
N LEU A 31 -42.38 -7.03 17.49
CA LEU A 31 -41.48 -5.95 17.10
C LEU A 31 -40.09 -6.13 17.74
N ILE A 32 -40.03 -6.46 19.03
CA ILE A 32 -38.77 -6.74 19.73
C ILE A 32 -38.06 -7.93 19.09
N ALA A 33 -38.79 -8.99 18.75
CA ALA A 33 -38.21 -10.18 18.10
C ALA A 33 -37.63 -9.85 16.72
N ILE A 34 -38.31 -9.01 15.93
CA ILE A 34 -37.81 -8.55 14.62
C ILE A 34 -36.54 -7.70 14.81
N ILE A 35 -36.52 -6.77 15.76
CA ILE A 35 -35.34 -5.94 16.05
C ILE A 35 -34.17 -6.83 16.48
N ALA A 36 -34.39 -7.82 17.35
CA ALA A 36 -33.36 -8.76 17.78
C ALA A 36 -32.81 -9.61 16.62
N LEU A 37 -33.68 -10.06 15.70
CA LEU A 37 -33.27 -10.78 14.49
C LEU A 37 -32.42 -9.89 13.57
N ILE A 38 -32.83 -8.64 13.35
CA ILE A 38 -32.07 -7.68 12.54
C ILE A 38 -30.72 -7.39 13.19
N ALA A 39 -30.68 -7.12 14.50
CA ALA A 39 -29.44 -6.87 15.23
C ALA A 39 -28.49 -8.07 15.15
N ARG A 40 -29.00 -9.29 15.37
CA ARG A 40 -28.21 -10.53 15.26
C ARG A 40 -27.70 -10.75 13.84
N TYR A 41 -28.52 -10.45 12.83
CA TYR A 41 -28.11 -10.52 11.42
C TYR A 41 -26.98 -9.53 11.11
N ILE A 42 -27.10 -8.27 11.56
CA ILE A 42 -26.07 -7.23 11.37
C ILE A 42 -24.77 -7.63 12.09
N ILE A 43 -24.84 -8.07 13.35
CA ILE A 43 -23.68 -8.50 14.13
C ILE A 43 -22.99 -9.69 13.45
N ASN A 44 -23.75 -10.70 13.03
CA ASN A 44 -23.19 -11.88 12.38
C ASN A 44 -22.54 -11.54 11.03
N LYS A 45 -23.15 -10.65 10.24
CA LYS A 45 -22.57 -10.17 8.98
C LYS A 45 -21.26 -9.40 9.20
N LYS A 46 -21.21 -8.54 10.23
CA LYS A 46 -20.00 -7.80 10.61
C LYS A 46 -18.88 -8.73 11.12
N ASN A 47 -19.24 -9.75 11.91
CA ASN A 47 -18.29 -10.75 12.40
C ASN A 47 -17.70 -11.61 11.26
N LYS A 48 -18.50 -11.98 10.27
CA LYS A 48 -17.99 -12.70 9.08
C LYS A 48 -16.98 -11.88 8.27
N LEU A 49 -17.15 -10.56 8.19
CA LEU A 49 -16.23 -9.68 7.46
C LEU A 49 -14.91 -9.46 8.22
N THR A 50 -14.92 -9.58 9.55
CA THR A 50 -13.73 -9.34 10.39
C THR A 50 -12.80 -10.56 10.48
N HIS A 51 -13.34 -11.79 10.37
CA HIS A 51 -12.60 -13.06 10.47
C HIS A 51 -12.05 -13.61 9.14
N ILE A 52 -11.83 -12.77 8.13
CA ILE A 52 -11.14 -13.20 6.91
C ILE A 52 -9.64 -13.39 7.26
N PRO A 53 -9.07 -14.61 7.15
CA PRO A 53 -7.67 -14.83 7.43
C PRO A 53 -6.80 -14.16 6.36
N PHE A 54 -5.59 -13.79 6.75
CA PHE A 54 -4.57 -13.37 5.79
C PHE A 54 -4.03 -14.60 5.06
N THR A 55 -3.86 -14.47 3.75
CA THR A 55 -3.23 -15.49 2.90
C THR A 55 -2.12 -14.86 2.08
N ASN A 56 -1.09 -15.60 1.67
CA ASN A 56 -0.05 -15.04 0.81
C ASN A 56 -0.62 -14.63 -0.55
N ILE A 57 -0.07 -13.56 -1.14
CA ILE A 57 -0.38 -13.20 -2.52
C ILE A 57 0.18 -14.32 -3.44
N PRO A 58 -0.63 -14.88 -4.36
CA PRO A 58 -0.15 -15.90 -5.28
C PRO A 58 0.97 -15.35 -6.17
N ASN A 59 1.97 -16.19 -6.46
CA ASN A 59 3.09 -15.87 -7.37
C ASN A 59 3.93 -14.66 -6.94
N LEU A 60 4.05 -14.42 -5.62
CA LEU A 60 4.85 -13.33 -5.08
C LEU A 60 5.74 -13.87 -3.96
N SER A 61 6.95 -14.30 -4.31
CA SER A 61 7.97 -14.72 -3.33
C SER A 61 8.80 -13.53 -2.82
N GLN A 62 9.57 -13.77 -1.75
CA GLN A 62 10.53 -12.80 -1.23
C GLN A 62 11.58 -12.39 -2.28
N ASP A 63 12.06 -13.36 -3.06
CA ASP A 63 13.07 -13.12 -4.10
C ASP A 63 12.47 -12.34 -5.26
N ASP A 64 11.24 -12.66 -5.67
CA ASP A 64 10.52 -11.91 -6.71
C ASP A 64 10.34 -10.45 -6.30
N LEU A 65 9.93 -10.18 -5.06
CA LEU A 65 9.76 -8.82 -4.53
C LEU A 65 11.08 -8.05 -4.48
N SER A 66 12.13 -8.67 -3.94
CA SER A 66 13.47 -8.08 -3.87
C SER A 66 13.95 -7.72 -5.29
N HIS A 67 13.82 -8.64 -6.23
CA HIS A 67 14.19 -8.42 -7.63
C HIS A 67 13.35 -7.29 -8.26
N MET A 68 12.02 -7.32 -8.11
CA MET A 68 11.13 -6.29 -8.65
C MET A 68 11.55 -4.90 -8.18
N PHE A 69 11.73 -4.69 -6.86
CA PHE A 69 12.14 -3.38 -6.33
C PHE A 69 13.54 -2.96 -6.74
N ASN A 70 14.48 -3.90 -6.81
CA ASN A 70 15.86 -3.61 -7.20
C ASN A 70 16.02 -3.34 -8.71
N SER A 71 15.07 -3.78 -9.53
CA SER A 71 15.10 -3.64 -10.98
C SER A 71 14.41 -2.38 -11.51
N ILE A 72 13.72 -1.62 -10.66
CA ILE A 72 13.01 -0.40 -11.08
C ILE A 72 13.98 0.67 -11.57
N ASN A 73 13.59 1.37 -12.63
CA ASN A 73 14.18 2.64 -12.99
C ASN A 73 13.79 3.71 -11.96
N THR A 74 14.77 4.21 -11.21
CA THR A 74 14.57 5.27 -10.21
C THR A 74 14.71 6.69 -10.77
N ALA A 75 14.87 6.87 -12.08
CA ALA A 75 14.90 8.20 -12.67
C ALA A 75 13.61 8.97 -12.34
N ILE A 76 13.77 10.22 -11.91
CA ILE A 76 12.66 11.15 -11.76
C ILE A 76 12.49 11.85 -13.11
N ASP A 77 11.38 11.57 -13.79
CA ASP A 77 11.00 12.32 -14.99
C ASP A 77 10.75 13.80 -14.64
N GLU A 78 10.68 14.68 -15.64
CA GLU A 78 10.36 16.10 -15.42
C GLU A 78 9.18 16.23 -14.44
N ILE A 79 9.41 16.98 -13.35
CA ILE A 79 8.39 17.34 -12.35
C ILE A 79 7.43 18.31 -13.03
N ASN A 80 6.63 17.79 -13.95
CA ASN A 80 5.57 18.53 -14.60
C ASN A 80 4.48 18.77 -13.55
N ALA A 81 3.93 19.99 -13.56
CA ALA A 81 2.83 20.40 -12.69
C ALA A 81 1.79 19.28 -12.56
N PRO A 82 1.24 19.04 -11.36
CA PRO A 82 0.50 17.83 -11.05
C PRO A 82 -0.58 17.57 -12.11
N ASP A 83 -0.41 16.48 -12.84
CA ASP A 83 -1.47 16.00 -13.71
C ASP A 83 -2.71 15.83 -12.85
N ILE A 84 -3.82 16.33 -13.36
CA ILE A 84 -5.09 16.60 -12.67
C ILE A 84 -5.73 15.31 -12.12
N ASN A 85 -5.12 14.15 -12.41
CA ASN A 85 -5.42 12.82 -11.91
C ASN A 85 -4.59 12.42 -10.66
N GLN A 86 -4.11 13.41 -9.90
CA GLN A 86 -3.82 13.45 -8.45
C GLN A 86 -3.28 12.17 -7.80
N ILE A 87 -1.94 12.10 -7.67
CA ILE A 87 -1.32 11.40 -6.55
C ILE A 87 -1.53 12.26 -5.30
N ASN A 88 -2.38 11.83 -4.37
CA ASN A 88 -2.50 12.50 -3.06
C ASN A 88 -1.43 11.94 -2.12
N THR A 89 -0.19 12.39 -2.30
CA THR A 89 0.92 12.02 -1.39
C THR A 89 0.92 12.93 -0.18
N LYS A 90 0.90 12.33 1.02
CA LYS A 90 0.95 13.01 2.30
C LYS A 90 2.18 12.56 3.07
N LEU A 91 2.88 13.52 3.68
CA LEU A 91 3.94 13.22 4.65
C LEU A 91 3.36 13.38 6.06
N GLN A 92 3.48 12.36 6.90
CA GLN A 92 3.12 12.44 8.31
C GLN A 92 4.36 12.29 9.17
N ILE A 93 4.58 13.23 10.09
CA ILE A 93 5.65 13.17 11.09
C ILE A 93 5.00 13.15 12.47
N ASN A 94 5.21 12.08 13.26
CA ASN A 94 4.63 11.94 14.62
C ASN A 94 3.12 12.25 14.68
N ASN A 95 2.35 11.72 13.72
CA ASN A 95 0.90 11.94 13.53
C ASN A 95 0.49 13.35 13.10
N VAL A 96 1.44 14.23 12.77
CA VAL A 96 1.17 15.53 12.15
C VAL A 96 1.27 15.37 10.64
N THR A 97 0.14 15.53 9.95
CA THR A 97 0.15 15.63 8.49
C THR A 97 0.78 16.94 8.09
N ILE A 98 1.93 16.83 7.45
CA ILE A 98 2.52 17.89 6.67
C ILE A 98 1.90 17.70 5.29
N SER A 99 1.05 18.64 4.88
CA SER A 99 0.83 18.85 3.45
C SER A 99 2.14 19.43 2.97
N PRO A 100 3.06 18.63 2.40
CA PRO A 100 4.21 19.28 1.86
C PRO A 100 3.62 20.06 0.68
N GLN A 101 3.94 21.34 0.57
CA GLN A 101 4.04 21.91 -0.77
C GLN A 101 5.21 21.14 -1.39
N ILE A 102 4.93 19.89 -1.78
CA ILE A 102 5.80 18.95 -2.45
C ILE A 102 6.11 19.70 -3.73
N ILE A 103 7.29 20.32 -3.79
CA ILE A 103 7.81 21.16 -4.90
C ILE A 103 6.93 21.00 -6.13
N GLU A 104 5.90 21.84 -6.24
CA GLU A 104 4.92 21.71 -7.33
C GLU A 104 5.56 22.14 -8.66
N THR A 105 6.69 22.87 -8.58
CA THR A 105 7.49 23.33 -9.71
C THR A 105 8.95 23.55 -9.29
N SER A 106 9.89 23.32 -10.21
CA SER A 106 11.29 23.76 -10.10
C SER A 106 11.46 25.30 -10.02
N ASP A 107 10.37 26.04 -10.20
CA ASP A 107 10.32 27.51 -10.29
C ASP A 107 9.95 28.21 -8.97
N ASP A 108 9.67 27.47 -7.89
CA ASP A 108 9.50 28.02 -6.54
C ASP A 108 10.88 28.40 -5.94
N HIS A 109 11.55 29.36 -6.57
CA HIS A 109 12.85 29.91 -6.15
C HIS A 109 12.83 30.45 -4.70
N GLU A 110 11.66 30.83 -4.18
CA GLU A 110 11.53 31.31 -2.80
C GLU A 110 11.81 30.23 -1.73
N GLN A 111 11.65 28.93 -2.03
CA GLN A 111 12.03 27.85 -1.11
C GLN A 111 13.52 27.45 -1.25
N GLN A 112 14.13 27.71 -2.41
CA GLN A 112 15.54 27.44 -2.67
C GLN A 112 16.47 28.41 -1.91
N ASP A 113 16.07 29.67 -1.76
CA ASP A 113 16.86 30.70 -1.06
C ASP A 113 16.99 30.46 0.47
N GLU A 114 16.16 29.58 1.07
CA GLU A 114 16.25 29.21 2.49
C GLU A 114 16.98 27.89 2.75
N LEU A 115 17.40 27.16 1.70
CA LEU A 115 18.11 25.89 1.87
C LEU A 115 19.61 26.15 2.08
N PRO A 116 20.22 25.58 3.14
CA PRO A 116 21.67 25.64 3.27
C PRO A 116 22.34 24.96 2.08
N GLU A 117 23.16 25.67 1.31
CA GLU A 117 23.94 25.10 0.18
C GLU A 117 24.69 23.83 0.61
N SER A 118 25.23 23.83 1.83
CA SER A 118 25.92 22.68 2.42
C SER A 118 25.07 21.40 2.53
N LEU A 119 23.74 21.53 2.55
CA LEU A 119 22.82 20.40 2.59
C LEU A 119 22.64 19.79 1.19
N ILE A 120 22.51 20.64 0.17
CA ILE A 120 22.43 20.21 -1.22
C ILE A 120 23.71 19.45 -1.61
N ASP A 121 24.88 19.98 -1.23
CA ASP A 121 26.17 19.34 -1.48
C ASP A 121 26.26 17.94 -0.85
N GLN A 122 25.77 17.74 0.38
CA GLN A 122 25.72 16.42 1.02
C GLN A 122 24.88 15.42 0.24
N HIS A 123 23.74 15.87 -0.32
CA HIS A 123 22.88 15.02 -1.12
C HIS A 123 23.50 14.73 -2.51
N ILE A 124 24.19 15.70 -3.13
CA ILE A 124 24.96 15.49 -4.37
C ILE A 124 26.06 14.45 -4.15
N GLU A 125 26.87 14.62 -3.09
CA GLU A 125 27.95 13.69 -2.75
C GLU A 125 27.41 12.28 -2.51
N TYR A 126 26.30 12.16 -1.78
CA TYR A 126 25.62 10.88 -1.59
C TYR A 126 25.23 10.26 -2.92
N LEU A 127 24.56 10.99 -3.81
CA LEU A 127 24.11 10.46 -5.11
C LEU A 127 25.29 10.03 -5.97
N GLN A 128 26.37 10.82 -6.05
CA GLN A 128 27.56 10.49 -6.84
C GLN A 128 28.26 9.21 -6.37
N ASN A 129 28.27 8.94 -5.06
CA ASN A 129 28.92 7.76 -4.50
C ASN A 129 28.06 6.48 -4.58
N ASN A 130 26.75 6.63 -4.75
CA ASN A 130 25.79 5.56 -4.48
C ASN A 130 24.80 5.29 -5.60
N ARG A 131 24.71 6.15 -6.61
CA ARG A 131 23.95 5.89 -7.84
C ARG A 131 24.92 5.68 -8.98
N ASN A 132 24.77 4.55 -9.68
CA ASN A 132 25.58 4.22 -10.84
C ASN A 132 24.87 4.54 -12.16
N ASP A 133 23.66 5.10 -12.10
CA ASP A 133 22.93 5.57 -13.27
C ASP A 133 23.36 7.00 -13.63
N ASN A 134 23.78 7.21 -14.88
CA ASN A 134 24.10 8.54 -15.42
C ASN A 134 22.81 9.28 -15.78
N THR A 135 21.87 9.39 -14.84
CA THR A 135 20.58 10.06 -15.06
C THR A 135 20.73 11.57 -14.91
N ASP A 136 20.07 12.32 -15.78
CA ASP A 136 20.10 13.79 -15.76
C ASP A 136 19.36 14.39 -14.54
N ASP A 137 18.67 13.56 -13.75
CA ASP A 137 17.85 13.98 -12.59
C ASP A 137 18.64 14.23 -11.29
N HIS A 138 19.96 13.98 -11.26
CA HIS A 138 20.75 14.04 -10.02
C HIS A 138 20.63 15.37 -9.26
N ILE A 139 20.62 16.50 -9.97
CA ILE A 139 20.51 17.83 -9.35
C ILE A 139 19.12 18.01 -8.73
N ASN A 140 18.05 17.75 -9.49
CA ASN A 140 16.68 17.85 -9.00
C ASN A 140 16.44 16.92 -7.82
N ARG A 141 16.95 15.68 -7.90
CA ARG A 141 16.87 14.70 -6.81
C ARG A 141 17.65 15.14 -5.57
N ALA A 142 18.81 15.79 -5.72
CA ALA A 142 19.55 16.35 -4.60
C ALA A 142 18.80 17.48 -3.92
N ILE A 143 18.20 18.39 -4.70
CA ILE A 143 17.37 19.49 -4.19
C ILE A 143 16.17 18.91 -3.40
N LEU A 144 15.46 17.93 -3.97
CA LEU A 144 14.37 17.22 -3.28
C LEU A 144 14.84 16.59 -1.96
N GLY A 145 16.02 15.96 -1.98
CA GLY A 145 16.66 15.40 -0.80
C GLY A 145 16.88 16.44 0.28
N ALA A 146 17.52 17.56 -0.06
CA ALA A 146 17.80 18.66 0.85
C ALA A 146 16.50 19.29 1.40
N CYS A 147 15.46 19.45 0.57
CA CYS A 147 14.15 19.95 1.00
C CYS A 147 13.51 19.06 2.08
N LEU A 148 13.41 17.75 1.81
CA LEU A 148 12.86 16.80 2.78
C LEU A 148 13.70 16.76 4.05
N HIS A 149 15.04 16.74 3.91
CA HIS A 149 15.96 16.77 5.03
C HIS A 149 15.72 18.01 5.90
N ASN A 150 15.59 19.20 5.31
CA ASN A 150 15.31 20.44 6.05
C ASN A 150 13.96 20.40 6.79
N ILE A 151 12.93 19.81 6.18
CA ILE A 151 11.63 19.59 6.85
C ILE A 151 11.82 18.69 8.08
N PHE A 152 12.53 17.58 7.92
CA PHE A 152 12.79 16.66 9.01
C PHE A 152 13.65 17.28 10.10
N SER A 153 14.72 18.01 9.77
CA SER A 153 15.60 18.63 10.77
C SER A 153 14.85 19.65 11.64
N LYS A 154 13.98 20.47 11.02
CA LYS A 154 13.12 21.44 11.72
C LYS A 154 12.08 20.75 12.63
N LYS A 155 11.57 19.57 12.25
CA LYS A 155 10.47 18.89 12.96
C LYS A 155 10.92 17.80 13.93
N CYS A 156 12.08 17.19 13.69
CA CYS A 156 12.53 15.97 14.34
C CYS A 156 13.82 16.17 15.15
N LEU A 157 14.47 17.33 15.04
CA LEU A 157 15.72 17.67 15.72
C LEU A 157 16.77 16.57 15.49
N ASP A 158 17.30 15.98 16.56
CA ASP A 158 18.31 14.93 16.48
C ASP A 158 17.78 13.71 15.73
N ASN A 159 16.47 13.45 15.71
CA ASN A 159 15.87 12.30 15.06
C ASN A 159 15.54 12.53 13.59
N THR A 160 16.44 13.17 12.86
CA THR A 160 16.33 13.33 11.41
C THR A 160 16.64 11.99 10.72
N PRO A 161 15.88 11.58 9.67
CA PRO A 161 16.18 10.36 8.92
C PRO A 161 17.55 10.43 8.24
N SER A 162 18.15 9.27 7.98
CA SER A 162 19.39 9.20 7.20
C SER A 162 19.17 9.62 5.73
N ILE A 163 20.20 10.18 5.09
CA ILE A 163 20.18 10.54 3.66
C ILE A 163 19.71 9.37 2.77
N PRO A 164 20.24 8.13 2.94
CA PRO A 164 19.66 6.90 2.40
C PRO A 164 18.14 6.82 2.44
N LEU A 165 17.57 6.94 3.64
CA LEU A 165 16.15 6.78 3.87
C LEU A 165 15.34 7.90 3.21
N ILE A 166 15.88 9.13 3.21
CA ILE A 166 15.28 10.27 2.51
C ILE A 166 15.19 10.00 1.00
N HIS A 167 16.27 9.53 0.38
CA HIS A 167 16.24 9.19 -1.05
C HIS A 167 15.32 8.02 -1.38
N HIS A 168 15.17 7.07 -0.45
CA HIS A 168 14.19 6.02 -0.61
C HIS A 168 12.74 6.54 -0.49
N MET A 169 12.48 7.50 0.40
CA MET A 169 11.19 8.20 0.44
C MET A 169 10.91 8.95 -0.87
N ILE A 170 11.93 9.58 -1.47
CA ILE A 170 11.80 10.25 -2.78
C ILE A 170 11.35 9.27 -3.86
N ASN A 171 11.88 8.04 -3.88
CA ASN A 171 11.43 7.02 -4.83
C ASN A 171 9.91 6.76 -4.72
N HIS A 172 9.38 6.67 -3.50
CA HIS A 172 7.95 6.50 -3.29
C HIS A 172 7.12 7.74 -3.64
N ILE A 173 7.68 8.94 -3.52
CA ILE A 173 6.93 10.19 -3.77
C ILE A 173 6.92 10.57 -5.26
N TYR A 174 8.06 10.43 -5.94
CA TYR A 174 8.31 11.07 -7.24
C TYR A 174 8.63 10.10 -8.38
N VAL A 175 8.93 8.82 -8.13
CA VAL A 175 9.24 7.86 -9.20
C VAL A 175 7.96 7.12 -9.60
N GLU A 176 7.54 7.29 -10.85
CA GLU A 176 6.29 6.69 -11.35
C GLU A 176 6.34 5.15 -11.33
N ASP A 177 7.48 4.57 -11.67
CA ASP A 177 7.68 3.11 -11.71
C ASP A 177 7.53 2.45 -10.33
N TYR A 178 7.82 3.16 -9.23
CA TYR A 178 7.52 2.67 -7.88
C TYR A 178 6.00 2.50 -7.68
N MET A 179 5.20 3.42 -8.23
CA MET A 179 3.73 3.32 -8.15
C MET A 179 3.21 2.19 -9.03
N HIS A 180 3.77 2.03 -10.23
CA HIS A 180 3.43 0.91 -11.11
C HIS A 180 3.78 -0.43 -10.48
N LEU A 181 4.90 -0.55 -9.78
CA LEU A 181 5.27 -1.76 -9.05
C LEU A 181 4.24 -2.08 -7.95
N LEU A 182 3.92 -1.11 -7.08
CA LEU A 182 2.95 -1.34 -6.00
C LEU A 182 1.56 -1.68 -6.55
N SER A 183 1.18 -1.03 -7.65
CA SER A 183 -0.01 -1.32 -8.43
C SER A 183 0.00 -2.76 -8.97
N ASN A 184 1.13 -3.25 -9.49
CA ASN A 184 1.28 -4.61 -9.98
C ASN A 184 1.19 -5.65 -8.84
N ILE A 185 1.77 -5.37 -7.67
CA ILE A 185 1.59 -6.22 -6.47
C ILE A 185 0.10 -6.35 -6.15
N LEU A 186 -0.65 -5.25 -6.20
CA LEU A 186 -2.09 -5.29 -5.99
C LEU A 186 -2.80 -6.13 -7.06
N ASP A 187 -2.36 -6.08 -8.31
CA ASP A 187 -2.96 -6.85 -9.40
C ASP A 187 -2.80 -8.36 -9.23
N GLN A 188 -1.67 -8.81 -8.67
CA GLN A 188 -1.49 -10.22 -8.31
C GLN A 188 -2.43 -10.67 -7.19
N SER A 189 -2.97 -9.74 -6.39
CA SER A 189 -3.91 -10.05 -5.32
C SER A 189 -5.37 -10.17 -5.81
N ILE A 190 -5.66 -9.81 -7.07
CA ILE A 190 -7.01 -9.80 -7.61
C ILE A 190 -7.50 -11.24 -7.87
N PRO A 191 -8.65 -11.65 -7.32
CA PRO A 191 -9.25 -12.97 -7.58
C PRO A 191 -9.61 -13.15 -9.04
N ASP A 192 -9.29 -14.31 -9.61
CA ASP A 192 -9.60 -14.64 -11.01
C ASP A 192 -9.22 -13.50 -11.96
N LYS A 193 -8.02 -12.92 -11.76
CA LYS A 193 -7.54 -11.73 -12.47
C LYS A 193 -7.69 -11.84 -14.00
N GLU A 194 -7.65 -13.06 -14.52
CA GLU A 194 -7.82 -13.42 -15.92
C GLU A 194 -9.20 -13.05 -16.47
N LYS A 195 -10.21 -12.84 -15.62
CA LYS A 195 -11.55 -12.37 -16.03
C LYS A 195 -11.59 -10.87 -16.35
N TYR A 196 -10.53 -10.14 -16.01
CA TYR A 196 -10.48 -8.68 -16.10
C TYR A 196 -9.49 -8.21 -17.15
N ILE A 197 -9.82 -7.11 -17.82
CA ILE A 197 -8.89 -6.35 -18.65
C ILE A 197 -8.11 -5.44 -17.70
N MET A 198 -6.84 -5.75 -17.51
CA MET A 198 -5.94 -5.06 -16.59
C MET A 198 -5.11 -4.03 -17.37
N GLU A 199 -5.62 -2.80 -17.48
CA GLU A 199 -4.85 -1.70 -18.10
C GLU A 199 -4.12 -0.92 -17.00
N THR A 200 -2.86 -0.54 -17.23
CA THR A 200 -2.06 0.30 -16.32
C THR A 200 -2.73 1.66 -16.06
N THR A 201 -3.49 2.18 -17.02
CA THR A 201 -4.32 3.39 -16.95
C THR A 201 -5.61 3.22 -16.14
N SER A 202 -5.89 2.04 -15.58
CA SER A 202 -7.11 1.74 -14.80
C SER A 202 -7.13 2.40 -13.41
N ILE A 203 -6.04 3.03 -12.98
CA ILE A 203 -5.96 3.70 -11.67
C ILE A 203 -6.74 5.00 -11.75
N LEU A 204 -7.93 5.03 -11.12
CA LEU A 204 -8.76 6.23 -11.02
C LEU A 204 -8.27 7.20 -9.94
N TYR A 205 -7.72 6.65 -8.86
CA TYR A 205 -7.22 7.41 -7.73
C TYR A 205 -6.13 6.61 -7.03
N LYS A 206 -5.05 7.30 -6.64
CA LYS A 206 -4.01 6.79 -5.77
C LYS A 206 -3.73 7.79 -4.65
N GLY A 207 -3.76 7.31 -3.42
CA GLY A 207 -3.36 8.04 -2.23
C GLY A 207 -2.15 7.36 -1.61
N MET A 208 -1.15 8.13 -1.22
CA MET A 208 -0.02 7.60 -0.44
C MET A 208 0.15 8.43 0.82
N THR A 209 0.37 7.76 1.94
CA THR A 209 0.85 8.38 3.15
C THR A 209 2.21 7.80 3.50
N LEU A 210 3.25 8.65 3.54
CA LEU A 210 4.52 8.30 4.15
C LEU A 210 4.48 8.73 5.62
N CYS A 211 4.67 7.79 6.52
CA CYS A 211 4.61 8.00 7.96
C CYS A 211 6.00 7.84 8.57
N TYR A 212 6.53 8.93 9.12
CA TYR A 212 7.78 8.94 9.86
C TYR A 212 7.53 9.11 11.35
N ASN A 213 8.11 8.22 12.15
CA ASN A 213 8.04 8.26 13.61
C ASN A 213 9.44 8.57 14.16
N THR A 214 9.56 9.70 14.87
CA THR A 214 10.86 10.17 15.38
C THR A 214 11.44 9.28 16.49
N ASN A 215 10.73 8.26 16.94
CA ASN A 215 11.28 7.26 17.86
C ASN A 215 12.40 6.42 17.21
N SER A 216 12.52 6.39 15.88
CA SER A 216 13.59 5.69 15.17
C SER A 216 14.02 6.45 13.93
N LYS A 217 15.32 6.79 13.86
CA LYS A 217 15.90 7.52 12.72
C LYS A 217 16.00 6.69 11.45
N LYS A 218 15.88 5.37 11.57
CA LYS A 218 16.20 4.39 10.53
C LYS A 218 14.97 3.79 9.87
N GLN A 219 13.76 4.22 10.22
CA GLN A 219 12.55 3.60 9.69
C GLN A 219 11.47 4.61 9.33
N PHE A 220 10.66 4.25 8.35
CA PHE A 220 9.40 4.90 8.04
C PHE A 220 8.41 3.86 7.55
N SER A 221 7.13 4.17 7.56
CA SER A 221 6.11 3.33 6.93
C SER A 221 5.48 4.03 5.75
N ILE A 222 4.96 3.23 4.83
CA ILE A 222 4.11 3.69 3.74
C ILE A 222 2.76 3.01 3.83
N ASP A 223 1.72 3.78 3.59
CA ASP A 223 0.34 3.32 3.44
C ASP A 223 -0.18 3.83 2.10
N VAL A 224 -0.54 2.91 1.22
CA VAL A 224 -0.87 3.23 -0.18
C VAL A 224 -2.25 2.70 -0.50
N ASP A 225 -3.14 3.61 -0.90
CA ASP A 225 -4.51 3.34 -1.29
C ASP A 225 -4.65 3.44 -2.81
N PHE A 226 -5.21 2.39 -3.41
CA PHE A 226 -5.47 2.27 -4.84
C PHE A 226 -6.96 2.15 -5.09
N HIS A 227 -7.46 2.88 -6.07
CA HIS A 227 -8.81 2.74 -6.61
C HIS A 227 -8.68 2.44 -8.11
N LYS A 228 -8.91 1.19 -8.49
CA LYS A 228 -8.77 0.71 -9.86
C LYS A 228 -10.13 0.38 -10.46
N LYS A 229 -10.40 0.89 -11.66
CA LYS A 229 -11.57 0.52 -12.44
C LYS A 229 -11.17 -0.49 -13.50
N VAL A 230 -11.61 -1.73 -13.34
CA VAL A 230 -11.30 -2.82 -14.28
C VAL A 230 -12.54 -3.20 -15.07
N ALA A 231 -12.37 -3.56 -16.35
CA ALA A 231 -13.46 -4.06 -17.19
C ALA A 231 -13.47 -5.59 -17.21
N LEU A 232 -14.63 -6.22 -17.38
CA LEU A 232 -14.69 -7.66 -17.62
C LEU A 232 -14.25 -7.99 -19.05
N GLN A 233 -13.48 -9.05 -19.22
CA GLN A 233 -13.01 -9.50 -20.53
C GLN A 233 -14.17 -9.92 -21.45
N ASP A 234 -15.15 -10.67 -20.90
CA ASP A 234 -16.32 -11.15 -21.66
C ASP A 234 -17.36 -10.06 -21.92
N ASN A 235 -17.33 -8.95 -21.16
CA ASN A 235 -18.22 -7.82 -21.35
C ASN A 235 -17.54 -6.51 -20.93
N PRO A 236 -16.78 -5.87 -21.84
CA PRO A 236 -16.02 -4.66 -21.53
C PRO A 236 -16.85 -3.45 -21.10
N SER A 237 -18.18 -3.47 -21.34
CA SER A 237 -19.09 -2.42 -20.88
C SER A 237 -19.41 -2.51 -19.39
N ILE A 238 -19.13 -3.64 -18.75
CA ILE A 238 -19.26 -3.82 -17.30
C ILE A 238 -17.91 -3.52 -16.66
N HIS A 239 -17.92 -2.56 -15.75
CA HIS A 239 -16.76 -2.23 -14.95
C HIS A 239 -16.97 -2.63 -13.50
N ASN A 240 -15.88 -2.97 -12.84
CA ASN A 240 -15.80 -3.17 -11.39
C ASN A 240 -14.82 -2.16 -10.80
N LEU A 241 -15.07 -1.74 -9.57
CA LEU A 241 -14.12 -0.95 -8.79
C LEU A 241 -13.40 -1.90 -7.85
N ILE A 242 -12.08 -1.83 -7.85
CA ILE A 242 -11.22 -2.56 -6.93
C ILE A 242 -10.55 -1.51 -6.06
N THR A 243 -10.76 -1.60 -4.75
CA THR A 243 -10.00 -0.80 -3.80
C THR A 243 -8.98 -1.67 -3.11
N GLY A 244 -7.76 -1.16 -2.98
CA GLY A 244 -6.62 -1.86 -2.43
C GLY A 244 -5.89 -0.96 -1.46
N ASN A 245 -5.49 -1.48 -0.30
CA ASN A 245 -4.55 -0.80 0.58
C ASN A 245 -3.32 -1.67 0.75
N ILE A 246 -2.11 -1.09 0.63
CA ILE A 246 -0.83 -1.74 0.90
C ILE A 246 -0.11 -0.98 2.00
N SER A 247 0.35 -1.68 3.03
CA SER A 247 1.14 -1.10 4.11
C SER A 247 2.48 -1.81 4.27
N PHE A 248 3.56 -1.04 4.41
CA PHE A 248 4.90 -1.53 4.76
C PHE A 248 5.54 -0.69 5.85
N LEU A 249 6.28 -1.32 6.76
CA LEU A 249 7.34 -0.67 7.52
C LEU A 249 8.66 -0.94 6.80
N ILE A 250 9.43 0.10 6.55
CA ILE A 250 10.72 0.06 5.86
C ILE A 250 11.77 0.52 6.86
N SER A 251 12.78 -0.31 7.09
CA SER A 251 13.87 -0.02 8.03
C SER A 251 15.21 -0.16 7.34
N GLN A 252 16.14 0.75 7.63
CA GLN A 252 17.53 0.58 7.25
C GLN A 252 18.18 -0.48 8.15
N SER A 253 18.81 -1.47 7.52
CA SER A 253 19.44 -2.57 8.25
C SER A 253 20.53 -2.06 9.20
N GLU A 254 20.64 -2.71 10.36
CA GLU A 254 21.67 -2.37 11.35
C GLU A 254 23.06 -2.85 10.91
N ASP A 255 23.11 -4.01 10.23
CA ASP A 255 24.35 -4.66 9.82
C ASP A 255 24.89 -4.08 8.50
N ASN A 256 24.00 -3.70 7.59
CA ASN A 256 24.37 -3.10 6.31
C ASN A 256 23.47 -1.88 5.97
N PRO A 257 23.95 -0.64 6.16
CA PRO A 257 23.22 0.57 5.82
C PRO A 257 22.77 0.68 4.35
N GLU A 258 23.36 -0.10 3.44
CA GLU A 258 22.99 -0.17 2.03
C GLU A 258 21.74 -1.05 1.79
N ILE A 259 21.26 -1.77 2.80
CA ILE A 259 20.10 -2.64 2.70
C ILE A 259 18.93 -2.02 3.45
N LEU A 260 17.77 -2.03 2.79
CA LEU A 260 16.48 -1.68 3.35
C LEU A 260 15.66 -2.95 3.53
N GLU A 261 15.16 -3.13 4.74
CA GLU A 261 14.31 -4.25 5.15
C GLU A 261 12.85 -3.81 5.10
N TYR A 262 12.09 -4.43 4.22
CA TYR A 262 10.64 -4.30 4.16
C TYR A 262 10.02 -5.35 5.09
N SER A 263 9.18 -4.88 6.02
CA SER A 263 8.40 -5.75 6.89
C SER A 263 7.41 -6.60 6.09
N GLU A 264 6.84 -7.62 6.75
CA GLU A 264 5.63 -8.27 6.22
C GLU A 264 4.57 -7.20 5.92
N GLY A 265 4.18 -7.13 4.65
CA GLY A 265 3.20 -6.17 4.16
C GLY A 265 1.78 -6.72 4.30
N LYS A 266 0.80 -5.83 4.42
CA LYS A 266 -0.61 -6.19 4.46
C LYS A 266 -1.32 -5.60 3.27
N VAL A 267 -2.12 -6.43 2.60
CA VAL A 267 -3.01 -6.00 1.52
C VAL A 267 -4.45 -6.24 1.91
N LEU A 268 -5.25 -5.18 1.90
CA LEU A 268 -6.71 -5.28 1.98
C LEU A 268 -7.28 -5.00 0.59
N LEU A 269 -7.92 -5.99 -0.01
CA LEU A 269 -8.56 -5.87 -1.31
C LEU A 269 -10.08 -5.93 -1.15
N ILE A 270 -10.79 -4.98 -1.75
CA ILE A 270 -12.25 -4.96 -1.81
C ILE A 270 -12.66 -4.82 -3.28
N CYS A 271 -13.30 -5.85 -3.81
CA CYS A 271 -13.92 -5.82 -5.12
C CYS A 271 -15.36 -5.31 -4.99
N HIS A 272 -15.74 -4.38 -5.84
CA HIS A 272 -17.08 -3.83 -5.93
C HIS A 272 -17.66 -4.15 -7.30
N GLU A 273 -18.85 -4.75 -7.31
CA GLU A 273 -19.63 -4.91 -8.52
C GLU A 273 -20.51 -3.67 -8.70
N PHE A 274 -20.43 -3.05 -9.88
CA PHE A 274 -21.35 -1.98 -10.24
C PHE A 274 -22.62 -2.56 -10.85
N THR A 275 -23.73 -2.37 -10.14
CA THR A 275 -25.04 -2.37 -10.79
C THR A 275 -25.37 -0.93 -11.20
N LYS A 276 -26.28 -0.72 -12.16
CA LYS A 276 -26.62 0.59 -12.78
C LYS A 276 -26.91 1.77 -11.81
N SER A 277 -26.91 1.57 -10.49
CA SER A 277 -27.27 2.59 -9.51
C SER A 277 -26.40 2.58 -8.23
N TYR A 278 -25.70 1.50 -7.88
CA TYR A 278 -24.92 1.39 -6.64
C TYR A 278 -23.75 0.39 -6.77
N SER A 279 -22.66 0.64 -6.02
CA SER A 279 -21.55 -0.30 -5.84
C SER A 279 -21.79 -1.18 -4.61
N ILE A 280 -21.79 -2.50 -4.78
CA ILE A 280 -21.90 -3.45 -3.67
C ILE A 280 -20.54 -4.14 -3.51
N PRO A 281 -19.93 -4.14 -2.30
CA PRO A 281 -18.75 -4.95 -2.04
C PRO A 281 -19.09 -6.43 -2.32
N SER A 282 -18.52 -6.99 -3.37
CA SER A 282 -18.77 -8.37 -3.79
C SER A 282 -17.85 -9.32 -3.04
N THR A 283 -16.59 -8.94 -2.85
CA THR A 283 -15.57 -9.75 -2.18
C THR A 283 -14.59 -8.89 -1.39
N VAL A 284 -14.26 -9.30 -0.17
CA VAL A 284 -13.15 -8.75 0.61
C VAL A 284 -12.09 -9.84 0.77
N ARG A 285 -10.82 -9.51 0.54
CA ARG A 285 -9.69 -10.40 0.78
C ARG A 285 -8.58 -9.69 1.53
N LYS A 286 -7.86 -10.45 2.34
CA LYS A 286 -6.71 -9.97 3.09
C LYS A 286 -5.51 -10.81 2.69
N TYR A 287 -4.44 -10.15 2.29
CA TYR A 287 -3.20 -10.83 1.93
C TYR A 287 -2.00 -10.35 2.72
N THR A 288 -1.06 -11.25 2.91
CA THR A 288 0.29 -10.98 3.41
C THR A 288 1.26 -10.93 2.24
N ILE A 289 2.12 -9.91 2.27
CA ILE A 289 3.31 -9.82 1.44
C ILE A 289 4.47 -10.25 2.35
N PRO A 290 5.27 -11.26 1.98
CA PRO A 290 6.40 -11.68 2.83
C PRO A 290 7.36 -10.51 3.04
N ASN A 291 8.16 -10.58 4.10
CA ASN A 291 9.27 -9.65 4.27
C ASN A 291 10.28 -9.83 3.13
N PHE A 292 10.99 -8.76 2.78
CA PHE A 292 11.99 -8.77 1.72
C PHE A 292 13.00 -7.65 1.90
N THR A 293 14.07 -7.69 1.13
CA THR A 293 15.17 -6.73 1.23
C THR A 293 15.39 -6.04 -0.10
N VAL A 294 15.69 -4.75 -0.05
CA VAL A 294 15.95 -3.91 -1.21
C VAL A 294 17.29 -3.22 -1.01
N ASN A 295 18.08 -3.14 -2.08
CA ASN A 295 19.30 -2.36 -2.07
C ASN A 295 18.92 -0.88 -2.16
N ASN A 296 19.40 -0.10 -1.20
CA ASN A 296 19.20 1.34 -1.12
C ASN A 296 19.79 2.11 -2.33
N HIS A 297 20.66 1.45 -3.09
CA HIS A 297 21.41 1.98 -4.22
C HIS A 297 20.97 1.42 -5.57
N SER A 298 19.83 0.73 -5.61
CA SER A 298 19.49 -0.06 -6.79
C SER A 298 19.20 0.80 -8.02
N THR A 299 20.19 0.85 -8.89
CA THR A 299 20.06 1.13 -10.32
C THR A 299 20.38 -0.19 -11.00
N ALA A 300 19.50 -0.68 -11.87
CA ALA A 300 19.64 -1.94 -12.58
C ALA A 300 21.10 -2.22 -12.96
N GLN A 301 21.73 -3.22 -12.32
CA GLN A 301 22.80 -3.92 -12.99
C GLN A 301 22.12 -4.60 -14.18
N LEU A 302 22.31 -4.06 -15.38
CA LEU A 302 22.25 -4.92 -16.56
C LEU A 302 23.23 -6.06 -16.23
N PRO A 303 22.79 -7.33 -16.10
CA PRO A 303 23.75 -8.39 -15.95
C PRO A 303 24.51 -8.42 -17.27
N ASP A 304 25.74 -7.90 -17.26
CA ASP A 304 26.73 -8.29 -18.24
C ASP A 304 26.82 -9.80 -18.09
N ASN A 305 26.27 -10.52 -19.07
CA ASN A 305 26.49 -11.94 -19.26
C ASN A 305 27.98 -12.16 -19.50
N THR A 306 28.77 -12.12 -18.44
CA THR A 306 30.05 -12.80 -18.36
C THR A 306 29.88 -13.89 -17.32
N SER A 307 29.40 -15.02 -17.82
CA SER A 307 29.66 -16.33 -17.24
C SER A 307 31.14 -16.40 -16.86
N THR A 308 31.47 -16.10 -15.61
CA THR A 308 32.68 -16.62 -14.97
C THR A 308 32.35 -18.07 -14.63
N LEU A 309 32.42 -18.91 -15.67
CA LEU A 309 32.50 -20.34 -15.50
C LEU A 309 33.80 -20.59 -14.73
N ASP A 310 33.66 -21.06 -13.49
CA ASP A 310 34.76 -21.62 -12.72
C ASP A 310 35.54 -22.56 -13.62
N THR A 311 36.76 -22.15 -13.96
CA THR A 311 37.70 -23.02 -14.67
C THR A 311 38.10 -24.11 -13.69
N VAL A 312 37.39 -25.23 -13.76
CA VAL A 312 37.78 -26.49 -13.14
C VAL A 312 39.20 -26.79 -13.59
N THR A 313 40.14 -26.55 -12.69
CA THR A 313 41.54 -26.93 -12.86
C THR A 313 41.59 -28.45 -12.86
N THR A 314 41.52 -29.04 -14.05
CA THR A 314 41.70 -30.48 -14.22
C THR A 314 43.19 -30.76 -14.07
N THR A 315 43.60 -31.26 -12.91
CA THR A 315 44.94 -31.79 -12.69
C THR A 315 45.14 -32.99 -13.62
N ILE A 316 45.94 -32.80 -14.66
CA ILE A 316 46.39 -33.89 -15.53
C ILE A 316 47.40 -34.72 -14.73
N LEU A 317 47.01 -35.95 -14.35
CA LEU A 317 47.95 -36.99 -13.91
C LEU A 317 48.76 -37.48 -15.12
N PRO A 318 50.09 -37.63 -14.99
CA PRO A 318 50.93 -38.11 -16.08
C PRO A 318 50.68 -39.61 -16.37
N PRO A 319 50.91 -40.07 -17.61
CA PRO A 319 50.69 -41.45 -17.99
C PRO A 319 51.73 -42.36 -17.35
N THR A 320 51.25 -43.43 -16.71
CA THR A 320 52.03 -44.53 -16.17
C THR A 320 52.79 -45.22 -17.32
N GLN A 321 54.13 -45.27 -17.20
CA GLN A 321 54.98 -46.11 -18.04
C GLN A 321 54.65 -47.59 -17.80
N GLU A 322 54.21 -48.28 -18.86
CA GLU A 322 54.24 -49.73 -18.89
C GLU A 322 55.70 -50.20 -19.04
N LEU A 323 56.14 -51.02 -18.08
CA LEU A 323 57.38 -51.80 -18.13
C LEU A 323 57.11 -53.06 -18.98
N PRO A 324 58.07 -53.54 -19.81
CA PRO A 324 57.84 -54.71 -20.65
C PRO A 324 58.03 -56.01 -19.85
N SER A 325 57.15 -56.98 -20.07
CA SER A 325 57.37 -58.36 -19.67
C SER A 325 56.99 -59.31 -20.80
N HIS A 326 58.03 -59.96 -21.33
CA HIS A 326 58.12 -61.14 -22.20
C HIS A 326 57.81 -61.03 -23.69
#